data_AF-A0A3D0H6L6-F1
#
_entry.id   AF-A0A3D0H6L6-F1
#
_cell.length_a   1.000
_cell.length_b   1.000
_cell.length_c   1.000
_cell.angle_alpha   90.00
_cell.angle_beta   90.00
_cell.angle_gamma   90.00
#
_symmetry.space_group_name_H-M   'P 1'
#
loop_
_entity.id
_entity.type
_entity.pdbx_description
1 polymer ?
#
loop_
_entity_poly.entity_id
_entity_poly.type
_entity_poly.pdbx_seq_one_letter_code
_entity_poly.pdbx_strand_id
1 'polypeptide(L)' 'PLDILGCSLSGAKLVEASAGTGKTFALALLYLRLILENGLHPSQILVVTYTEAATKELRDR' A
#
# COMPACT_ATOMS: atom_id res chain seq x y z
N PRO A 1 -2.67 6.94 -14.44
CA PRO A 1 -2.38 6.98 -12.99
C PRO A 1 -3.51 6.35 -12.18
N LEU A 2 -3.21 5.51 -11.19
CA LEU A 2 -4.23 4.93 -10.30
C LEU A 2 -4.74 6.02 -9.34
N ASP A 3 -6.06 6.18 -9.25
CA ASP A 3 -6.68 6.96 -8.18
C ASP A 3 -6.64 6.15 -6.87
N ILE A 4 -5.74 6.52 -5.96
CA ILE A 4 -5.49 5.79 -4.72
C ILE A 4 -6.67 5.87 -3.74
N LEU A 5 -7.48 6.93 -3.79
CA LEU A 5 -8.59 7.13 -2.85
C LEU A 5 -9.92 6.59 -3.39
N GLY A 6 -10.13 6.65 -4.70
CA GLY A 6 -11.35 6.17 -5.34
C GLY A 6 -11.29 4.73 -5.88
N CYS A 7 -10.11 4.10 -5.97
CA CYS A 7 -10.05 2.74 -6.52
C CYS A 7 -10.68 1.70 -5.59
N SER A 8 -11.36 0.70 -6.17
CA SER A 8 -11.79 -0.50 -5.45
C SER A 8 -10.58 -1.25 -4.86
N LEU A 9 -10.72 -1.73 -3.63
CA LEU A 9 -9.72 -2.52 -2.91
C LEU A 9 -9.79 -4.03 -3.20
N SER A 10 -10.59 -4.42 -4.20
CA SER A 10 -10.77 -5.83 -4.60
C SER A 10 -10.14 -6.11 -5.97
N GLY A 11 -9.72 -7.37 -6.15
CA GLY A 11 -9.07 -7.83 -7.38
C GLY A 11 -7.64 -7.32 -7.54
N ALA A 12 -7.11 -7.43 -8.76
CA ALA A 12 -5.76 -6.98 -9.09
C ALA A 12 -5.77 -5.50 -9.51
N LYS A 13 -4.81 -4.72 -9.00
CA LYS A 13 -4.57 -3.32 -9.38
C LYS A 13 -3.11 -3.13 -9.72
N LEU A 14 -2.84 -2.35 -10.76
CA LEU A 14 -1.50 -1.93 -11.13
C LEU A 14 -1.27 -0.51 -10.62
N VAL A 15 -0.25 -0.34 -9.79
CA VAL A 15 0.25 0.97 -9.37
C VAL A 15 1.55 1.21 -10.13
N GLU A 16 1.50 2.04 -11.16
CA GLU A 16 2.69 2.50 -11.86
C GLU A 16 3.19 3.82 -11.25
N ALA A 17 4.48 3.89 -10.93
CA ALA A 17 5.07 5.04 -10.28
C ALA A 17 6.57 5.14 -10.60
N SER A 18 7.02 6.34 -10.99
CA SER A 18 8.42 6.66 -11.28
C SER A 18 9.22 6.96 -10.02
N ALA A 19 10.55 7.02 -10.12
CA ALA A 19 11.39 7.40 -8.98
C ALA A 19 10.92 8.75 -8.39
N GLY A 20 10.83 8.84 -7.07
CA GLY A 20 10.38 10.07 -6.38
C GLY A 20 8.88 10.37 -6.42
N THR A 21 8.03 9.55 -7.04
CA THR A 21 6.57 9.84 -7.15
C THR A 21 5.72 9.26 -6.01
N GLY A 22 6.30 9.05 -4.82
CA GLY A 22 5.54 8.66 -3.63
C GLY A 22 5.04 7.20 -3.58
N LYS A 23 5.77 6.23 -4.15
CA LYS A 23 5.43 4.80 -4.09
C LYS A 23 5.11 4.29 -2.68
N THR A 24 6.00 4.59 -1.74
CA THR A 24 5.84 4.20 -0.33
C THR A 24 4.60 4.83 0.29
N PHE A 25 4.32 6.09 -0.06
CA PHE A 25 3.11 6.79 0.38
C PHE A 25 1.84 6.16 -0.18
N ALA A 26 1.84 5.77 -1.46
CA ALA A 26 0.73 5.07 -2.08
C ALA A 26 0.44 3.72 -1.41
N LEU A 27 1.49 2.94 -1.12
CA LEU A 27 1.34 1.67 -0.39
C LEU A 27 0.79 1.87 1.02
N ALA A 28 1.28 2.87 1.76
CA ALA A 28 0.78 3.18 3.10
C ALA A 28 -0.70 3.59 3.09
N LEU A 29 -1.12 4.40 2.12
CA LEU A 29 -2.53 4.76 1.98
C LEU A 29 -3.40 3.55 1.63
N LEU A 30 -2.99 2.69 0.70
CA LEU A 30 -3.74 1.47 0.37
C LEU A 30 -3.85 0.53 1.58
N TYR A 31 -2.77 0.40 2.36
CA TYR A 31 -2.76 -0.36 3.60
C TYR A 31 -3.76 0.20 4.63
N LEU A 32 -3.76 1.52 4.85
CA LEU A 32 -4.73 2.18 5.74
C LEU A 32 -6.17 2.00 5.26
N ARG A 33 -6.42 2.14 3.95
CA ARG A 33 -7.76 1.92 3.37
C ARG A 33 -8.24 0.49 3.60
N LEU A 34 -7.37 -0.52 3.45
CA LEU A 34 -7.72 -1.92 3.73
C LEU A 34 -8.12 -2.15 5.20
N ILE A 35 -7.50 -1.43 6.14
CA ILE A 35 -7.86 -1.50 7.56
C ILE A 35 -9.17 -0.75 7.83
N LEU A 36 -9.27 0.49 7.36
CA LEU A 36 -10.35 1.41 7.73
C LEU A 36 -11.65 1.16 6.95
N GLU A 37 -11.54 0.85 5.66
CA GLU A 37 -12.71 0.64 4.78
C GLU A 37 -13.16 -0.82 4.78
N ASN A 38 -12.23 -1.78 4.80
CA ASN A 38 -12.56 -3.21 4.76
C ASN A 38 -12.50 -3.90 6.14
N GLY A 39 -12.08 -3.19 7.20
CA GLY A 39 -12.02 -3.75 8.56
C GLY A 39 -10.98 -4.86 8.72
N LEU A 40 -9.98 -4.95 7.84
CA LEU A 40 -8.97 -6.01 7.91
C LEU A 40 -8.01 -5.77 9.08
N HIS A 41 -7.72 -6.83 9.83
CA HIS A 41 -6.65 -6.79 10.82
C HIS A 41 -5.29 -6.77 10.11
N PRO A 42 -4.27 -6.05 10.62
CA PRO A 42 -2.91 -6.06 10.07
C PRO A 42 -2.35 -7.44 9.71
N SER A 43 -2.64 -8.47 10.52
CA SER A 43 -2.18 -9.84 10.26
C SER A 43 -2.82 -10.51 9.03
N GLN A 44 -3.86 -9.90 8.45
CA GLN A 44 -4.54 -10.36 7.23
C GLN A 44 -4.00 -9.65 5.97
N ILE A 45 -3.08 -8.70 6.12
CA ILE A 45 -2.53 -7.90 5.02
C ILE A 45 -1.05 -8.24 4.84
N LEU A 46 -0.69 -8.74 3.66
CA LEU A 46 0.70 -9.02 3.29
C LEU A 46 1.24 -7.90 2.40
N VAL A 47 2.28 -7.22 2.87
CA VAL A 47 3.05 -6.26 2.06
C VAL A 47 4.43 -6.83 1.82
N VAL A 48 4.85 -6.89 0.56
CA VAL A 48 6.16 -7.42 0.14
C VAL A 48 6.92 -6.32 -0.58
N THR A 49 8.21 -6.20 -0.29
CA THR A 49 9.13 -5.29 -0.97
C THR A 49 10.48 -5.98 -1.18
N TYR A 50 11.34 -5.38 -2.01
CA TYR A 50 12.58 -6.02 -2.44
C TYR A 50 13.70 -5.95 -1.40
N THR A 51 13.71 -4.94 -0.54
CA THR A 51 14.81 -4.71 0.42
C THR A 51 14.31 -4.69 1.87
N GLU A 52 15.13 -5.21 2.78
CA GLU A 52 14.87 -5.17 4.23
C GLU A 52 14.67 -3.73 4.75
N ALA A 53 15.42 -2.77 4.20
CA ALA A 53 15.28 -1.35 4.56
C ALA A 53 13.89 -0.81 4.23
N ALA A 54 13.33 -1.17 3.07
CA ALA A 54 11.98 -0.77 2.68
C ALA A 54 10.91 -1.47 3.53
N THR A 55 11.14 -2.73 3.93
CA THR A 55 10.25 -3.45 4.87
C THR A 55 10.19 -2.73 6.20
N LYS A 56 11.35 -2.31 6.73
CA LYS A 56 11.43 -1.58 7.99
C LYS A 56 10.75 -0.21 7.90
N GLU A 57 11.00 0.55 6.84
CA GLU A 57 10.35 1.85 6.63
C GLU A 57 8.82 1.73 6.61
N LEU A 58 8.27 0.70 5.97
CA LEU A 58 6.83 0.47 5.94
C LEU A 58 6.26 0.02 7.30
N ARG A 59 7.06 -0.64 8.14
CA ARG A 59 6.66 -1.06 9.49
C ARG A 59 6.69 0.08 10.50
N ASP A 60 7.62 1.03 10.33
CA ASP A 60 7.81 2.16 11.25
C ASP A 60 6.78 3.29 11.02
N ARG A 61 6.06 3.27 9.89
CA ARG A 61 5.01 4.24 9.52
C ARG A 61 3.62 3.77 9.92
#